data_AF-A0A3D2XAL9-F1
#
_entry.id   AF-A0A3D2XAL9-F1
#
_cell.length_a   1.000
_cell.length_b   1.000
_cell.length_c   1.000
_cell.angle_alpha   90.00
_cell.angle_beta   90.00
_cell.angle_gamma   90.00
#
_symmetry.space_group_name_H-M   'P 1'
#
loop_
_entity.id
_entity.type
_entity.pdbx_description
1 polymer ?
#
loop_
_entity_poly.entity_id
_entity_poly.type
_entity_poly.pdbx_seq_one_letter_code
_entity_poly.pdbx_strand_id
1 'polypeptide(L)'
;MEKVPLDEYGEGNCCPNCESMKVSVLYQFPLSVEKDLNTNREILRDLDGNKIIKPSNRMLANRYKVSQNDAQLWVYECRKCGWKSNPFVP
;
A
#
# COMPACT_ATOMS: atom_id res chain seq x y z
N MET A 1 20.36 11.45 14.85
CA MET A 1 19.18 10.59 15.03
C MET A 1 19.67 9.29 15.61
N GLU A 2 19.16 8.92 16.78
CA GLU A 2 19.55 7.68 17.45
C GLU A 2 19.00 6.48 16.70
N LYS A 3 19.80 5.40 16.58
CA LYS A 3 19.39 4.18 15.89
C LYS A 3 18.63 3.28 16.85
N VAL A 4 17.38 3.02 16.52
CA VAL A 4 16.53 2.08 17.26
C VAL A 4 16.18 0.93 16.31
N PRO A 5 16.62 -0.30 16.58
CA PRO A 5 16.22 -1.48 15.82
C PRO A 5 14.71 -1.59 15.72
N LEU A 6 14.20 -1.95 14.54
CA LEU A 6 12.79 -2.31 14.38
C LEU A 6 12.47 -3.55 15.21
N ASP A 7 11.44 -3.45 16.04
CA ASP A 7 10.95 -4.53 16.88
C ASP A 7 9.79 -5.31 16.23
N GLU A 8 9.18 -6.21 17.02
CA GLU A 8 8.02 -7.00 16.60
C GLU A 8 6.73 -6.20 16.46
N TYR A 9 6.68 -4.96 16.95
CA TYR A 9 5.56 -4.02 16.86
C TYR A 9 5.76 -2.98 15.73
N GLY A 10 6.91 -3.00 15.06
CA GLY A 10 7.24 -2.08 13.98
C GLY A 10 7.74 -0.72 14.48
N GLU A 11 8.08 -0.62 15.76
CA GLU A 11 8.68 0.57 16.36
C GLU A 11 10.19 0.55 16.13
N GLY A 12 10.75 1.66 15.66
CA GLY A 12 12.18 1.79 15.37
C GLY A 12 12.45 2.43 14.01
N ASN A 13 13.74 2.56 13.68
CA ASN A 13 14.19 3.27 12.48
C ASN A 13 15.41 2.62 11.79
N CYS A 14 15.88 1.46 12.27
CA CYS A 14 17.00 0.76 11.64
C CYS A 14 16.78 -0.76 11.59
N CYS A 15 17.52 -1.42 10.71
CA CYS A 15 17.48 -2.86 10.55
C CYS A 15 18.01 -3.57 11.81
N PRO A 16 17.27 -4.54 12.39
CA PRO A 16 17.72 -5.25 13.59
C PRO A 16 18.93 -6.16 13.35
N ASN A 17 19.23 -6.50 12.10
CA ASN A 17 20.35 -7.39 11.77
C ASN A 17 21.68 -6.65 11.49
N CYS A 18 21.63 -5.46 10.88
CA CYS A 18 22.84 -4.73 10.44
C CYS A 18 22.87 -3.24 10.81
N GLU A 19 21.89 -2.80 11.60
CA GLU A 19 21.71 -1.44 12.12
C GLU A 19 21.70 -0.35 11.04
N SER A 20 21.43 -0.74 9.80
CA SER A 20 21.32 0.21 8.70
C SER A 20 19.97 0.90 8.76
N MET A 21 19.96 2.23 8.65
CA MET A 21 18.73 3.01 8.47
C MET A 21 18.19 2.95 7.03
N LYS A 22 18.83 2.20 6.13
CA LYS A 22 18.36 1.98 4.74
C LYS A 22 17.22 0.94 4.73
N VAL A 23 16.17 1.19 5.50
CA VAL A 23 14.96 0.34 5.56
C VAL A 23 13.85 1.02 4.76
N SER A 24 13.12 0.23 3.98
CA SER A 24 11.91 0.65 3.27
C SER A 24 10.70 0.05 3.96
N VAL A 25 9.57 0.75 3.95
CA VAL A 25 8.27 0.18 4.31
C VAL A 25 7.50 -0.05 3.02
N LEU A 26 6.99 -1.27 2.84
CA LEU A 26 6.13 -1.63 1.72
C LEU A 26 4.71 -1.76 2.26
N TYR A 27 3.80 -0.90 1.79
CA TYR A 27 2.40 -0.92 2.17
C TYR A 27 1.55 -1.62 1.12
N GLN A 28 0.51 -2.30 1.58
CA GLN A 28 -0.60 -2.81 0.79
C GLN A 28 -1.89 -2.09 1.23
N PHE A 29 -2.58 -1.50 0.27
CA PHE A 29 -3.79 -0.73 0.48
C PHE A 29 -5.00 -1.38 -0.22
N PRO A 30 -6.23 -1.25 0.31
CA PRO A 30 -7.43 -1.82 -0.25
C PRO A 30 -7.90 -0.92 -1.40
N LEU A 31 -7.77 -1.42 -2.63
CA LEU A 31 -8.37 -0.79 -3.80
C LEU A 31 -9.48 -1.69 -4.35
N SER A 32 -10.73 -1.29 -4.14
CA SER A 32 -11.87 -1.95 -4.79
C SER A 32 -11.89 -1.60 -6.28
N VAL A 33 -12.14 -2.56 -7.17
CA VAL A 33 -12.20 -2.32 -8.62
C VAL A 33 -13.39 -3.08 -9.20
N GLU A 34 -14.25 -2.40 -9.95
CA GLU A 34 -15.32 -3.04 -10.72
C GLU A 34 -14.85 -3.16 -12.18
N LYS A 35 -15.02 -4.36 -12.76
CA LYS A 35 -14.68 -4.61 -14.16
C LYS A 35 -15.90 -5.13 -14.91
N ASP A 36 -16.08 -4.61 -16.11
CA ASP A 36 -17.01 -5.19 -17.07
C ASP A 36 -16.47 -6.56 -17.52
N LEU A 37 -17.25 -7.63 -17.36
CA LEU A 37 -16.80 -9.00 -17.66
C LEU A 37 -16.61 -9.27 -19.16
N ASN A 38 -17.35 -8.58 -20.02
CA ASN A 38 -17.27 -8.77 -21.47
C ASN A 38 -16.00 -8.16 -22.05
N THR A 39 -15.54 -7.04 -21.48
CA THR A 39 -14.40 -6.27 -21.99
C THR A 39 -13.17 -6.32 -21.09
N ASN A 40 -13.31 -6.84 -19.86
CA ASN A 40 -12.31 -6.84 -18.78
C ASN A 40 -11.77 -5.44 -18.44
N ARG A 41 -12.52 -4.38 -18.79
CA ARG A 41 -12.14 -2.99 -18.53
C ARG A 41 -12.70 -2.54 -17.19
N GLU A 42 -11.93 -1.74 -16.47
CA GLU A 42 -12.42 -1.07 -15.27
C GLU A 42 -13.55 -0.10 -15.64
N ILE A 43 -14.61 -0.15 -14.85
CA ILE A 43 -15.77 0.72 -14.97
C ILE A 43 -16.04 1.40 -13.63
N LEU A 44 -16.68 2.57 -13.69
CA LEU A 44 -17.24 3.23 -12.52
C LEU A 44 -18.70 3.55 -12.79
N ARG A 45 -19.47 3.73 -11.72
CA ARG A 45 -20.83 4.24 -11.80
C ARG A 45 -20.86 5.71 -11.43
N ASP A 46 -21.75 6.48 -12.03
CA ASP A 46 -22.08 7.81 -11.53
C ASP A 46 -22.72 7.73 -10.14
N LEU A 47 -22.84 8.88 -9.46
CA LEU A 47 -23.34 8.94 -8.08
C LEU A 47 -24.75 8.38 -7.95
N ASP A 48 -25.55 8.49 -9.01
CA ASP A 48 -26.93 7.98 -9.06
C ASP A 48 -27.01 6.51 -9.51
N GLY A 49 -25.88 5.88 -9.86
CA GLY A 49 -25.80 4.47 -10.29
C GLY A 49 -26.34 4.19 -11.69
N ASN A 50 -26.78 5.22 -12.42
CA ASN A 50 -27.51 5.14 -13.67
C ASN A 50 -26.59 5.05 -14.89
N LYS A 51 -25.34 5.51 -14.79
CA LYS A 51 -24.39 5.50 -15.90
C LYS A 51 -23.12 4.75 -15.56
N ILE A 52 -22.74 3.86 -16.45
CA ILE A 52 -21.42 3.22 -16.46
C ILE A 52 -20.47 4.14 -17.23
N ILE A 53 -19.40 4.56 -16.57
CA ILE A 53 -18.38 5.44 -17.14
C ILE A 53 -17.03 4.73 -17.15
N LYS A 54 -16.27 4.99 -18.21
CA LYS A 54 -14.86 4.61 -18.27
C LYS A 54 -14.06 5.58 -17.39
N PRO A 55 -13.30 5.10 -16.39
CA PRO A 55 -12.54 5.98 -15.52
C PRO A 55 -11.46 6.73 -16.31
N SER A 56 -11.34 8.03 -16.05
CA SER A 56 -10.19 8.82 -16.51
C SER A 56 -8.98 8.58 -15.62
N ASN A 57 -7.77 8.88 -16.11
CA ASN A 57 -6.53 8.79 -15.31
C ASN A 57 -6.62 9.61 -14.01
N ARG A 58 -7.30 10.77 -14.04
CA ARG A 58 -7.53 11.59 -12.84
C ARG A 58 -8.38 10.85 -11.81
N MET A 59 -9.42 10.15 -12.24
CA MET A 59 -10.27 9.36 -11.34
C MET A 59 -9.51 8.20 -10.74
N LEU A 60 -8.74 7.45 -11.54
CA LEU A 60 -7.91 6.34 -11.06
C LEU A 60 -6.89 6.82 -10.01
N ALA A 61 -6.20 7.93 -10.28
CA ALA A 61 -5.26 8.53 -9.34
C ALA A 61 -5.91 8.96 -8.02
N ASN A 62 -7.12 9.54 -8.08
CA ASN A 62 -7.88 9.88 -6.88
C ASN A 62 -8.27 8.65 -6.06
N ARG A 63 -8.74 7.57 -6.71
CA ARG A 63 -9.09 6.32 -6.02
C ARG A 63 -7.89 5.69 -5.33
N TYR A 64 -6.75 5.66 -6.01
CA TYR A 64 -5.48 5.21 -5.42
C TYR A 64 -5.10 6.05 -4.18
N LYS A 65 -5.21 7.38 -4.25
CA LYS A 65 -4.96 8.24 -3.09
C LYS A 65 -5.93 7.95 -1.94
N VAL A 66 -7.21 7.75 -2.23
CA VAL A 66 -8.22 7.42 -1.21
C VAL A 66 -7.94 6.07 -0.55
N SER A 67 -7.48 5.06 -1.30
CA SER A 67 -7.12 3.76 -0.72
C SER A 67 -5.98 3.83 0.29
N GLN A 68 -5.12 4.85 0.23
CA GLN A 68 -4.00 4.99 1.16
C GLN A 68 -4.41 5.35 2.60
N ASN A 69 -5.68 5.68 2.83
CA ASN A 69 -6.19 6.00 4.17
C ASN A 69 -6.35 4.76 5.07
N ASP A 70 -6.25 3.56 4.52
CA ASP A 70 -6.48 2.31 5.24
C ASP A 70 -5.39 1.31 4.84
N ALA A 71 -4.25 1.30 5.53
CA ALA A 71 -3.19 0.32 5.25
C ALA A 71 -3.64 -1.06 5.74
N GLN A 72 -3.76 -2.04 4.84
CA GLN A 72 -4.21 -3.39 5.21
C GLN A 72 -3.07 -4.30 5.63
N LEU A 73 -1.88 -4.06 5.08
CA LEU A 73 -0.69 -4.81 5.41
C LEU A 73 0.55 -3.96 5.15
N TRP A 74 1.60 -4.11 5.96
CA TRP A 74 2.92 -3.58 5.62
C TRP A 74 4.07 -4.46 6.08
N VAL A 75 5.21 -4.33 5.41
CA VAL A 75 6.46 -5.03 5.74
C VAL A 75 7.64 -4.08 5.66
N TYR A 76 8.65 -4.30 6.50
CA TYR A 76 9.91 -3.58 6.47
C TYR A 76 10.95 -4.40 5.72
N GLU A 77 11.72 -3.75 4.84
CA GLU A 77 12.81 -4.39 4.09
C GLU A 77 14.10 -3.57 4.17
N CYS A 78 15.18 -4.20 4.63
CA CYS A 78 16.51 -3.60 4.66
C CYS A 78 17.18 -3.69 3.29
N ARG A 79 17.41 -2.55 2.65
CA ARG A 79 18.09 -2.45 1.35
C ARG A 79 19.60 -2.73 1.43
N LYS A 80 20.17 -2.89 2.63
CA LYS A 80 21.60 -3.20 2.83
C LYS A 80 21.87 -4.70 2.93
N CYS A 81 21.10 -5.41 3.77
CA CYS A 81 21.35 -6.82 4.06
C CYS A 81 20.20 -7.76 3.67
N GLY A 82 19.12 -7.25 3.07
CA GLY A 82 17.99 -8.06 2.61
C GLY A 82 17.06 -8.58 3.71
N TRP A 83 17.25 -8.17 4.97
CA TRP A 83 16.33 -8.51 6.05
C TRP A 83 14.90 -8.04 5.73
N LYS A 84 13.91 -8.87 6.04
CA LYS A 84 12.48 -8.58 5.92
C LYS A 84 11.79 -8.87 7.25
N SER A 85 10.91 -7.99 7.69
CA SER A 85 10.06 -8.24 8.85
C SER A 85 8.95 -9.25 8.53
N ASN A 86 8.27 -9.73 9.57
CA ASN A 86 6.95 -10.34 9.38
C ASN A 86 5.94 -9.28 8.87
N PRO A 87 4.84 -9.72 8.22
CA PRO A 87 3.75 -8.82 7.86
C PRO A 87 3.04 -8.26 9.09
N PHE A 88 2.85 -6.95 9.07
CA PHE A 88 2.00 -6.23 10.01
C PHE A 88 0.62 -6.03 9.39
N VAL A 89 -0.40 -6.06 10.23
CA VAL A 89 -1.80 -5.80 9.88
C VAL A 89 -2.40 -4.86 10.94
N PRO A 90 -3.45 -4.07 10.60
CA PRO A 90 -4.16 -3.23 11.57
C PRO A 90 -4.74 -4.00 12.77
#